data_AF-A0A3N8QAA9-F1
#
_entry.id   AF-A0A3N8QAA9-F1
#
_cell.length_a   1.000
_cell.length_b   1.000
_cell.length_c   1.000
_cell.angle_alpha   90.00
_cell.angle_beta   90.00
_cell.angle_gamma   90.00
#
_symmetry.space_group_name_H-M   'P 1'
#
loop_
_entity.id
_entity.type
_entity.pdbx_description
1 polymer ?
#
loop_
_entity_poly.entity_id
_entity_poly.type
_entity_poly.pdbx_seq_one_letter_code
_entity_poly.pdbx_strand_id
1 'polypeptide(L)' 'TTVQDVAQTVLFLSAFPSAALTGQSIVVSHGWFMQ' A
#
# COMPACT_ATOMS: atom_id res chain seq x y z
N THR A 1 -12.23 -0.53 4.27
CA THR A 1 -11.26 -1.30 3.48
C THR A 1 -12.03 -2.24 2.60
N THR A 2 -11.97 -2.00 1.29
CA THR A 2 -12.52 -2.85 0.23
C THR A 2 -11.39 -3.53 -0.54
N VAL A 3 -11.70 -4.49 -1.41
CA VAL A 3 -10.69 -5.11 -2.28
C VAL A 3 -10.12 -4.12 -3.29
N GLN A 4 -10.92 -3.12 -3.70
CA GLN A 4 -10.48 -2.05 -4.59
C GLN A 4 -9.43 -1.15 -3.93
N ASP A 5 -9.59 -0.81 -2.65
CA ASP A 5 -8.61 0.01 -1.90
C ASP A 5 -7.23 -0.69 -1.84
N VAL A 6 -7.23 -2.01 -1.63
CA VAL A 6 -6.02 -2.82 -1.63
C VAL A 6 -5.42 -2.92 -3.03
N ALA A 7 -6.24 -3.18 -4.05
CA ALA A 7 -5.78 -3.32 -5.43
C ALA A 7 -5.11 -2.05 -5.96
N GLN A 8 -5.65 -0.86 -5.66
CA GLN A 8 -5.03 0.41 -6.04
C GLN A 8 -3.67 0.61 -5.35
N THR A 9 -3.57 0.25 -4.07
CA THR A 9 -2.30 0.32 -3.33
C THR A 9 -1.25 -0.61 -3.96
N VAL A 10 -1.63 -1.85 -4.30
CA VAL A 10 -0.73 -2.82 -4.95
C VAL A 10 -0.32 -2.33 -6.34
N LEU A 11 -1.25 -1.77 -7.12
CA LEU A 11 -0.94 -1.20 -8.44
C LEU A 11 0.09 -0.08 -8.34
N PHE A 12 -0.11 0.85 -7.40
CA PHE A 12 0.85 1.93 -7.12
C PHE A 12 2.24 1.39 -6.76
N LEU A 13 2.33 0.45 -5.82
CA LEU A 13 3.61 -0.14 -5.40
C LEU A 13 4.31 -0.90 -6.53
N SER A 14 3.53 -1.62 -7.37
CA SER A 14 4.07 -2.41 -8.48
C SER A 14 4.62 -1.53 -9.61
N ALA A 15 4.06 -0.33 -9.80
CA ALA A 15 4.49 0.61 -10.83
C ALA A 15 5.55 1.62 -10.33
N PHE A 16 5.98 1.53 -9.07
CA PHE A 16 6.91 2.50 -8.50
C PHE A 16 8.28 2.42 -9.20
N PRO A 17 8.86 3.52 -9.70
CA PRO A 17 9.98 3.49 -10.64
C PRO A 17 11.35 3.20 -10.00
N SER A 18 11.37 2.76 -8.74
CA SER A 18 12.60 2.46 -7.99
C SER A 18 12.29 1.52 -6.82
N ALA A 19 13.34 1.02 -6.18
CA ALA A 19 13.21 0.21 -4.96
C ALA A 19 13.06 1.03 -3.66
N ALA A 20 12.80 2.35 -3.74
CA ALA A 20 12.81 3.22 -2.55
C ALA A 20 11.77 2.84 -1.47
N LEU A 21 10.72 2.09 -1.84
CA LEU A 21 9.69 1.59 -0.92
C LEU A 21 9.90 0.13 -0.49
N THR A 22 11.03 -0.50 -0.87
CA THR A 22 11.29 -1.89 -0.51
C THR A 22 11.44 -2.08 0.99
N GLY A 23 10.97 -3.21 1.52
CA GLY A 23 11.02 -3.53 2.95
C GLY A 23 9.96 -2.82 3.81
N GLN A 24 9.18 -1.90 3.25
CA GLN A 24 8.13 -1.19 3.97
C GLN A 24 6.81 -1.96 3.98
N SER A 25 6.08 -1.90 5.10
CA SER A 25 4.68 -2.30 5.19
C SER A 25 3.76 -1.10 4.93
N ILE A 26 2.65 -1.31 4.23
CA ILE A 26 1.63 -0.29 3.96
C ILE A 26 0.30 -0.75 4.57
N VAL A 27 -0.28 0.08 5.44
CA VAL A 27 -1.51 -0.24 6.19
C VAL A 27 -2.70 0.44 5.52
N VAL A 28 -3.64 -0.35 4.99
CA VAL A 28 -4.88 0.12 4.35
C VAL A 28 -6.08 -0.23 5.23
N SER A 29 -6.28 0.53 6.31
CA SER A 29 -7.19 0.15 7.40
C SER A 29 -8.24 1.19 7.77
N HIS A 30 -8.28 2.35 7.10
CA HIS A 30 -9.07 3.52 7.52
C HIS A 30 -8.82 3.91 8.99
N GLY A 31 -7.58 3.76 9.47
CA GLY A 31 -7.18 4.20 10.81
C GLY A 31 -7.36 3.17 11.92
N TRP A 32 -7.74 1.92 11.62
CA TRP A 32 -7.81 0.86 12.62
C TRP A 32 -6.42 0.52 13.24
N PHE A 33 -5.33 0.90 12.55
CA PHE A 33 -3.97 0.90 13.08
C PHE A 33 -3.16 1.97 12.35
N MET A 34 -2.29 2.68 13.07
CA MET A 34 -1.40 3.72 12.55
C MET A 34 0.03 3.42 12.99
N GLN A 35 0.97 3.47 12.02
CA GLN A 35 2.41 3.26 12.17
C GLN A 35 3.19 4.37 11.47
#